data_AF-A0A1B6FD87-F1
#
_entry.id   AF-A0A1B6FD87-F1
#
_cell.length_a   1.000
_cell.length_b   1.000
_cell.length_c   1.000
_cell.angle_alpha   90.00
_cell.angle_beta   90.00
_cell.angle_gamma   90.00
#
_symmetry.space_group_name_H-M   'P 1'
#
loop_
_entity.id
_entity.type
_entity.pdbx_description
1 polymer ?
#
loop_
_entity_poly.entity_id
_entity_poly.type
_entity_poly.pdbx_seq_one_letter_code
_entity_poly.pdbx_strand_id
1 'polypeptide(L)'
;SKPNHWDGMLEVVGVTGVVHLGQIQSGLRSAMRIAQGGHIKIHLNCETPVQVDGEPWVQSAGDVVVLKSALKATMLKKLKGKMKRRNTEPFMVQGPGSGPQLVLPPESDISNHNNAF
;
A
#
# COMPACT_ATOMS: atom_id res chain seq x y z
N SER A 1 7.64 1.98 17.60
CA SER A 1 6.51 2.49 16.79
C SER A 1 6.23 1.51 15.64
N LYS A 2 4.98 1.39 15.19
CA LYS A 2 4.67 0.61 13.98
C LYS A 2 5.08 1.42 12.74
N PRO A 3 5.85 0.86 11.77
CA PRO A 3 6.25 1.58 10.57
C PRO A 3 5.04 2.11 9.81
N ASN A 4 5.11 3.37 9.38
CA ASN A 4 3.99 4.04 8.73
C ASN A 4 4.46 4.92 7.57
N HIS A 5 3.97 4.68 6.35
CA HIS A 5 4.50 5.34 5.14
C HIS A 5 4.02 6.78 4.92
N TRP A 6 3.13 7.30 5.76
CA TRP A 6 2.47 8.60 5.61
C TRP A 6 2.57 9.48 6.87
N ASP A 7 3.31 9.04 7.89
CA ASP A 7 3.61 9.86 9.08
C ASP A 7 4.72 10.92 8.82
N GLY A 8 5.40 10.81 7.68
CA GLY A 8 6.48 11.71 7.29
C GLY A 8 7.82 11.38 7.97
N MET A 9 7.97 10.16 8.49
CA MET A 9 9.21 9.65 9.04
C MET A 9 9.83 8.63 8.08
N LEU A 10 11.15 8.68 7.93
CA LEU A 10 11.91 7.68 7.18
C LEU A 10 12.39 6.58 8.12
N GLU A 11 12.40 5.36 7.60
CA GLU A 11 12.90 4.18 8.28
C GLU A 11 14.25 3.79 7.69
N VAL A 12 15.29 3.77 8.52
CA VAL A 12 16.62 3.31 8.12
C VAL A 12 16.76 1.86 8.58
N VAL A 13 16.89 0.95 7.63
CA VAL A 13 17.00 -0.49 7.89
C VAL A 13 18.23 -1.08 7.23
N GLY A 14 18.87 -2.03 7.91
CA GLY A 14 20.00 -2.79 7.42
C GLY A 14 19.58 -4.21 7.02
N VAL A 15 20.19 -4.70 5.94
CA VAL A 15 20.16 -6.10 5.52
C VAL A 15 21.59 -6.61 5.42
N THR A 16 21.82 -7.85 5.86
CA THR A 16 23.18 -8.42 5.95
C THR A 16 23.63 -9.08 4.66
N GLY A 17 22.70 -9.36 3.73
CA GLY A 17 22.98 -9.97 2.45
C GLY A 17 21.74 -10.52 1.77
N VAL A 18 21.92 -11.11 0.59
CA VAL A 18 20.82 -11.58 -0.27
C VAL A 18 19.97 -12.69 0.38
N VAL A 19 20.58 -13.57 1.19
CA VAL A 19 19.83 -14.61 1.92
C VAL A 19 18.88 -14.00 2.94
N HIS A 20 19.36 -13.00 3.69
CA HIS A 20 18.54 -12.27 4.65
C HIS A 20 17.40 -11.53 3.93
N LEU A 21 17.68 -10.90 2.78
CA LEU A 21 16.67 -10.25 1.97
C LEU A 21 15.59 -11.22 1.46
N GLY A 22 15.98 -12.41 0.97
CA GLY A 22 15.03 -13.44 0.54
C GLY A 22 14.14 -13.94 1.68
N GLN A 23 14.68 -14.08 2.89
CA GLN A 23 13.90 -14.42 4.09
C GLN A 23 12.94 -13.30 4.53
N ILE A 24 13.29 -12.03 4.29
CA ILE A 24 12.39 -10.90 4.51
C ILE A 24 11.23 -10.95 3.51
N GLN A 25 11.54 -11.20 2.23
CA GLN A 25 10.53 -11.31 1.18
C GLN A 25 9.54 -12.46 1.42
N SER A 26 10.01 -13.59 1.97
CA SER A 26 9.15 -14.72 2.34
C SER A 26 8.41 -14.55 3.66
N GLY A 27 8.72 -13.51 4.45
CA GLY A 27 8.12 -13.24 5.75
C GLY A 27 8.70 -14.04 6.93
N LEU A 28 9.81 -14.77 6.72
CA LEU A 28 10.49 -15.55 7.75
C LEU A 28 11.40 -14.71 8.65
N ARG A 29 11.86 -13.55 8.16
CA ARG A 29 12.68 -12.58 8.92
C ARG A 29 12.23 -11.15 8.67
N SER A 30 12.74 -10.23 9.49
CA SER A 30 12.54 -8.79 9.33
C SER A 30 13.89 -8.10 9.20
N ALA A 31 13.93 -6.97 8.48
CA ALA A 31 15.13 -6.15 8.38
C ALA A 31 15.52 -5.59 9.77
N MET A 32 16.81 -5.30 9.95
CA MET A 32 17.31 -4.72 11.19
C MET A 32 17.04 -3.22 11.17
N ARG A 33 16.21 -2.71 12.09
CA ARG A 33 16.01 -1.27 12.23
C ARG A 33 17.26 -0.61 12.82
N ILE A 34 17.76 0.42 12.14
CA ILE A 34 18.92 1.20 12.55
C ILE A 34 18.48 2.53 13.14
N ALA A 35 17.59 3.27 12.45
CA ALA A 35 17.13 4.58 12.89
C ALA A 35 15.76 4.93 12.29
N GLN A 36 15.13 5.98 12.83
CA GLN A 36 13.94 6.60 12.28
C GLN A 36 14.05 8.13 12.42
N GLY A 37 13.67 8.89 11.40
CA GLY A 37 13.78 10.35 11.45
C GLY A 37 13.14 11.04 10.23
N GLY A 38 12.76 12.32 10.39
CA GLY A 38 12.28 13.15 9.28
C GLY A 38 13.40 13.85 8.49
N HIS A 39 14.61 13.87 9.06
CA HIS A 39 15.83 14.39 8.45
C HIS A 39 16.94 13.38 8.72
N ILE A 40 17.41 12.71 7.67
CA ILE A 40 18.44 11.67 7.76
C ILE A 40 19.68 12.16 7.01
N LYS A 41 20.82 12.16 7.70
CA LYS A 41 22.13 12.41 7.10
C LYS A 41 22.96 11.14 7.16
N ILE A 42 23.36 10.62 6.00
CA ILE A 42 24.17 9.42 5.84
C ILE A 42 25.55 9.85 5.36
N HIS A 43 26.59 9.51 6.12
CA HIS A 43 27.97 9.75 5.70
C HIS A 43 28.51 8.50 5.00
N LEU A 44 28.98 8.66 3.77
CA LEU A 44 29.55 7.61 2.94
C LEU A 44 31.07 7.79 2.90
N ASN A 45 31.79 6.79 3.39
CA ASN A 45 33.27 6.82 3.45
C ASN A 45 33.93 6.51 2.10
N CYS A 46 33.19 5.99 1.12
CA CYS A 46 33.68 5.61 -0.19
C CYS A 46 32.57 5.71 -1.25
N GLU A 47 32.94 5.51 -2.51
CA GLU A 47 31.96 5.41 -3.59
C GLU A 47 31.01 4.23 -3.34
N THR A 48 29.71 4.50 -3.37
CA THR A 48 28.67 3.55 -2.99
C THR A 48 27.60 3.46 -4.08
N PRO A 49 27.18 2.26 -4.51
CA PRO A 49 26.05 2.13 -5.43
C PRO A 49 24.74 2.52 -4.74
N VAL A 50 23.96 3.37 -5.39
CA VAL A 50 22.66 3.87 -4.89
C VAL A 50 21.59 3.67 -5.95
N GLN A 51 20.35 3.49 -5.51
CA GLN A 51 19.18 3.41 -6.37
C GLN A 51 18.02 4.18 -5.72
N VAL A 52 17.36 5.04 -6.49
CA VAL A 52 16.16 5.77 -6.06
C VAL A 52 15.14 5.75 -7.18
N ASP A 53 13.89 5.45 -6.85
CA ASP A 53 12.74 5.41 -7.79
C ASP A 53 12.95 4.60 -9.07
N GLY A 54 13.88 3.64 -9.05
CA GLY A 54 14.22 2.78 -10.19
C GLY A 54 15.53 3.16 -10.89
N GLU A 55 16.05 4.35 -10.67
CA GLU A 55 17.27 4.87 -11.31
C GLU A 55 18.52 4.56 -10.47
N PRO A 56 19.47 3.75 -10.98
CA PRO A 56 20.72 3.46 -10.29
C PRO A 56 21.85 4.45 -10.63
N TRP A 57 22.73 4.74 -9.66
CA TRP A 57 23.97 5.49 -9.87
C TRP A 57 25.07 5.10 -8.87
N VAL A 58 26.30 5.54 -9.12
CA VAL A 58 27.41 5.46 -8.14
C VAL A 58 27.54 6.81 -7.45
N GLN A 59 27.32 6.83 -6.13
CA GLN A 59 27.44 8.03 -5.32
C GLN A 59 28.89 8.14 -4.79
N SER A 60 29.58 9.24 -5.08
CA SER A 60 30.90 9.51 -4.51
C SER A 60 30.84 9.65 -2.99
N ALA A 61 31.98 9.43 -2.32
CA ALA A 61 32.12 9.63 -0.88
C ALA A 61 31.65 11.04 -0.45
N GLY A 62 31.01 11.14 0.71
CA GLY A 62 30.44 12.39 1.21
C GLY A 62 29.12 12.19 1.95
N ASP A 63 28.36 13.26 2.09
CA ASP A 63 27.10 13.27 2.84
C ASP A 63 25.89 13.16 1.91
N VAL A 64 25.02 12.18 2.16
CA VAL A 64 23.69 12.07 1.56
C VAL A 64 22.66 12.50 2.57
N VAL A 65 21.88 13.53 2.23
CA VAL A 65 20.85 14.08 3.10
C VAL A 65 19.49 13.80 2.51
N VAL A 66 18.66 13.06 3.24
CA VAL A 66 17.27 12.79 2.88
C VAL A 66 16.36 13.65 3.74
N LEU A 67 15.61 14.52 3.06
CA LEU A 67 14.66 15.44 3.65
C LEU A 67 13.24 15.10 3.20
N LYS A 68 12.27 15.52 4.01
CA LYS A 68 10.88 15.51 3.61
C LYS A 68 10.69 16.43 2.39
N SER A 69 10.19 15.87 1.29
CA SER A 69 9.82 16.68 0.13
C SER A 69 8.81 17.76 0.51
N ALA A 70 8.99 18.96 -0.04
CA ALA A 70 8.01 20.03 0.05
C ALA A 70 6.74 19.70 -0.76
N LEU A 71 6.87 18.86 -1.79
CA LEU A 71 5.78 18.42 -2.65
C LEU A 71 5.28 17.05 -2.19
N LYS A 72 3.97 16.94 -1.93
CA LYS A 72 3.29 15.68 -1.63
C LYS A 72 2.28 15.38 -2.72
N ALA A 73 2.29 14.15 -3.22
CA ALA A 73 1.26 13.65 -4.10
C ALA A 73 0.10 13.06 -3.28
N THR A 74 -1.13 13.33 -3.69
CA THR A 74 -2.33 12.64 -3.17
C THR A 74 -2.52 11.34 -3.94
N MET A 75 -2.35 10.21 -3.25
CA MET A 75 -2.47 8.88 -3.85
C MET A 75 -3.86 8.28 -3.61
N LEU A 76 -4.43 7.61 -4.62
CA LEU A 76 -5.67 6.83 -4.43
C LEU A 76 -5.40 5.66 -3.49
N LYS A 77 -6.25 5.49 -2.47
CA LYS A 77 -6.18 4.37 -1.54
C LYS A 77 -7.26 3.35 -1.88
N LYS A 78 -6.87 2.07 -2.01
CA LYS A 78 -7.83 0.98 -2.15
C LYS A 78 -8.70 0.88 -0.90
N LEU A 79 -10.00 1.12 -1.05
CA LEU A 79 -10.98 0.90 0.01
C LEU A 79 -11.13 -0.62 0.22
N LYS A 80 -10.83 -1.11 1.42
CA LYS A 80 -11.17 -2.49 1.81
C LYS A 80 -12.64 -2.55 2.20
N GLY A 81 -13.50 -2.59 1.20
CA GLY A 81 -14.91 -2.94 1.30
C GLY A 81 -15.27 -3.75 0.06
N LYS A 82 -15.95 -4.89 0.23
CA LYS A 82 -16.46 -5.64 -0.92
C LYS A 82 -17.38 -4.68 -1.67
N MET A 83 -16.96 -4.23 -2.86
CA MET A 83 -17.90 -3.68 -3.81
C MET A 83 -18.90 -4.81 -4.05
N LYS A 84 -20.07 -4.75 -3.39
CA LYS A 84 -21.16 -5.67 -3.64
C LYS A 84 -21.49 -5.45 -5.11
N ARG A 85 -21.00 -6.33 -5.99
CA ARG A 85 -21.37 -6.35 -7.39
C ARG A 85 -22.89 -6.25 -7.39
N ARG A 86 -23.42 -5.14 -7.93
CA ARG A 86 -24.85 -5.09 -8.24
C ARG A 86 -25.07 -6.26 -9.17
N ASN A 87 -25.84 -7.24 -8.73
CA ASN A 87 -26.17 -8.41 -9.54
C ASN A 87 -26.97 -7.85 -10.72
N THR A 88 -26.38 -7.80 -11.90
CA THR A 88 -27.05 -7.39 -13.15
C THR A 88 -27.74 -8.57 -13.83
N GLU A 89 -27.77 -9.74 -13.20
CA GLU A 89 -28.47 -10.90 -13.72
C GLU A 89 -29.99 -10.69 -13.55
N PRO A 90 -30.79 -10.68 -14.64
CA PRO A 90 -32.23 -10.64 -14.54
C PRO A 90 -32.73 -11.92 -13.85
N PHE A 91 -33.50 -11.77 -12.79
CA PHE A 91 -34.14 -12.88 -12.10
C PHE A 91 -35.25 -13.45 -13.00
N MET A 92 -35.03 -14.64 -13.57
CA MET A 92 -36.04 -15.34 -14.36
C MET A 92 -36.84 -16.26 -13.44
N VAL A 93 -38.10 -15.92 -13.17
CA VAL A 93 -39.04 -16.82 -12.48
C VAL A 93 -39.82 -17.59 -13.53
N GLN A 94 -39.77 -18.93 -13.47
CA GLN A 94 -40.58 -19.80 -14.31
C GLN A 94 -41.75 -20.34 -13.47
N GLY A 95 -42.93 -19.74 -13.65
CA GLY A 95 -44.18 -20.26 -13.08
C GLY A 95 -44.74 -21.41 -13.93
N PRO A 96 -45.50 -22.36 -13.36
CA PRO A 96 -46.08 -23.46 -14.12
C PRO A 96 -47.16 -22.89 -15.06
N GLY A 97 -46.84 -22.80 -16.35
CA GLY A 97 -47.80 -22.47 -17.42
C GLY A 97 -47.73 -21.05 -18.01
N SER A 98 -46.75 -20.21 -17.64
CA SER A 98 -46.55 -18.91 -18.30
C SER A 98 -45.08 -18.69 -18.67
N GLY A 99 -44.83 -18.03 -19.81
CA GLY A 99 -43.48 -17.78 -20.34
C GLY A 99 -42.60 -16.94 -19.40
N PRO A 100 -41.27 -16.92 -19.61
CA PRO A 100 -40.35 -16.25 -18.71
C PRO A 100 -40.65 -14.75 -18.62
N GLN A 101 -40.91 -14.25 -17.40
CA GLN A 101 -41.14 -12.83 -17.12
C GLN A 101 -39.93 -12.24 -16.38
N LEU A 102 -39.47 -11.07 -16.85
CA LEU A 102 -38.45 -10.28 -16.14
C LEU A 102 -39.09 -9.59 -14.94
N VAL A 103 -38.60 -9.88 -13.73
CA VAL A 103 -39.06 -9.25 -12.48
C VAL A 103 -37.90 -8.47 -11.86
N LEU A 104 -38.15 -7.22 -11.44
CA LEU A 104 -37.15 -6.44 -10.69
C LEU A 104 -36.87 -7.13 -9.34
N PRO A 105 -35.60 -7.21 -8.91
CA PRO A 105 -35.28 -7.73 -7.59
C PRO A 105 -35.94 -6.86 -6.50
N PRO A 106 -36.36 -7.44 -5.36
CA PRO A 106 -36.90 -6.66 -4.25
C PRO A 106 -35.85 -5.69 -3.76
N GLU A 107 -36.23 -4.42 -3.58
CA GLU A 107 -35.34 -3.40 -3.03
C GLU A 107 -34.87 -3.85 -1.65
N SER A 108 -33.55 -4.01 -1.50
CA SER A 108 -32.97 -4.27 -0.18
C SER A 108 -33.06 -3.00 0.64
N ASP A 109 -33.85 -3.00 1.72
CA ASP A 109 -33.92 -1.92 2.70
C ASP A 109 -32.51 -1.51 3.17
N ILE A 110 -32.06 -0.34 2.72
CA ILE A 110 -30.84 0.28 3.22
C ILE A 110 -31.21 0.95 4.56
N SER A 111 -31.14 0.20 5.65
CA SER A 111 -31.09 0.80 6.98
C SER A 111 -29.78 1.56 7.13
N ASN A 112 -29.91 2.88 7.07
CA ASN A 112 -28.87 3.89 7.18
C ASN A 112 -28.13 3.77 8.53
N HIS A 113 -26.93 3.20 8.53
CA HIS A 113 -25.98 3.32 9.65
C HIS A 113 -24.77 4.13 9.20
N ASN A 114 -24.99 5.42 8.97
CA ASN A 114 -23.93 6.42 8.91
C ASN A 114 -24.24 7.50 9.95
N ASN A 115 -23.65 7.38 11.13
CA ASN A 115 -23.28 8.51 11.99
C ASN A 115 -22.30 8.07 13.07
N ALA A 116 -21.01 8.38 12.87
CA ALA A 116 -20.11 8.87 13.91
C ALA A 116 -18.85 9.42 13.22
N PHE A 117 -18.62 10.72 13.42
CA PHE A 117 -17.39 11.43 13.10
C PHE A 117 -16.21 10.90 13.93
#